data_AF-A0A1Q7JZB2-F1
#
_entry.id   AF-A0A1Q7JZB2-F1
#
_cell.length_a   1.000
_cell.length_b   1.000
_cell.length_c   1.000
_cell.angle_alpha   90.00
_cell.angle_beta   90.00
_cell.angle_gamma   90.00
#
_symmetry.space_group_name_H-M   'P 1'
#
loop_
_entity.id
_entity.type
_entity.pdbx_description
1 polymer ?
#
loop_
_entity_poly.entity_id
_entity_poly.type
_entity_poly.pdbx_seq_one_letter_code
_entity_poly.pdbx_strand_id
1 'polypeptide(L)'
;MKFPIRSRAELVIWIESCVLGDLRTLLAGVDAYYASPSHVSGDGRPLGAANFLFAAGCCSAIDYFAFLFSGGNSHEVNAKAFIDRFLAPVDQRYSEVGLLIWRCFRHGTVHRSWPKRIVLEGDTSAVVTGAGTEAADPHLAPSPDVASDSFLVNGRQLLLDLTRAFECDFRDWILTESAEDVLERANPQDLLVRAGDTQARLQVETVKRWNREHRAIRP
;
A
#
# COMPACT_ATOMS: atom_id res chain seq x y z
N MET A 1 -6.53 -19.42 -9.37
CA MET A 1 -5.80 -18.18 -9.71
C MET A 1 -5.45 -18.27 -11.19
N LYS A 2 -6.08 -17.47 -12.06
CA LYS A 2 -5.69 -17.40 -13.47
C LYS A 2 -4.42 -16.56 -13.55
N PHE A 3 -3.37 -17.13 -14.13
CA PHE A 3 -2.18 -16.41 -14.58
C PHE A 3 -2.15 -16.50 -16.11
N PRO A 4 -1.60 -15.51 -16.86
CA PRO A 4 -1.25 -14.11 -16.53
C PRO A 4 -2.37 -13.10 -16.89
N ILE A 5 -2.26 -11.83 -16.45
CA ILE A 5 -3.07 -10.68 -16.93
C ILE A 5 -2.70 -10.42 -18.39
N ARG A 6 -3.68 -10.43 -19.30
CA ARG A 6 -3.45 -10.47 -20.76
C ARG A 6 -3.84 -9.19 -21.48
N SER A 7 -4.53 -8.28 -20.82
CA SER A 7 -4.96 -7.03 -21.42
C SER A 7 -5.06 -5.91 -20.38
N ARG A 8 -5.04 -4.66 -20.86
CA ARG A 8 -5.24 -3.46 -20.01
C ARG A 8 -6.60 -3.49 -19.31
N ALA A 9 -7.64 -4.01 -19.97
CA ALA A 9 -8.96 -4.17 -19.37
C ALA A 9 -8.96 -5.23 -18.24
N GLU A 10 -8.28 -6.35 -18.43
CA GLU A 10 -8.10 -7.34 -17.36
C GLU A 10 -7.28 -6.76 -16.19
N LEU A 11 -6.27 -5.93 -16.47
CA LEU A 11 -5.49 -5.24 -15.43
C LEU A 11 -6.37 -4.31 -14.60
N VAL A 12 -7.20 -3.47 -15.24
CA VAL A 12 -8.13 -2.57 -14.55
C VAL A 12 -9.06 -3.37 -13.63
N ILE A 13 -9.69 -4.43 -14.14
CA ILE A 13 -10.59 -5.28 -13.33
C ILE A 13 -9.84 -5.92 -12.15
N TRP A 14 -8.60 -6.36 -12.38
CA TRP A 14 -7.77 -6.94 -11.32
C TRP A 14 -7.42 -5.91 -10.24
N ILE A 15 -7.08 -4.67 -10.61
CA ILE A 15 -6.83 -3.59 -9.65
C ILE A 15 -8.08 -3.30 -8.83
N GLU A 16 -9.23 -3.17 -9.48
CA GLU A 16 -10.51 -2.90 -8.81
C GLU A 16 -10.90 -4.02 -7.83
N SER A 17 -10.73 -5.27 -8.25
CA SER A 17 -11.19 -6.45 -7.49
C SER A 17 -10.21 -6.91 -6.43
N CYS A 18 -8.91 -6.78 -6.67
CA CYS A 18 -7.87 -7.25 -5.77
C CYS A 18 -7.29 -6.09 -4.97
N VAL A 19 -6.56 -5.16 -5.60
CA VAL A 19 -5.83 -4.11 -4.85
C VAL A 19 -6.79 -3.21 -4.07
N LEU A 20 -7.76 -2.60 -4.75
CA LEU A 20 -8.74 -1.73 -4.10
C LEU A 20 -9.82 -2.55 -3.38
N GLY A 21 -10.19 -3.72 -3.90
CA GLY A 21 -11.15 -4.62 -3.29
C GLY A 21 -10.73 -5.15 -1.92
N ASP A 22 -9.47 -5.56 -1.78
CA ASP A 22 -8.91 -6.05 -0.51
C ASP A 22 -8.87 -4.93 0.54
N LEU A 23 -8.46 -3.71 0.14
CA LEU A 23 -8.47 -2.56 1.04
C LEU A 23 -9.89 -2.17 1.47
N ARG A 24 -10.87 -2.19 0.56
CA ARG A 24 -12.29 -1.95 0.93
C ARG A 24 -12.82 -3.05 1.86
N THR A 25 -12.42 -4.29 1.65
CA THR A 25 -12.79 -5.42 2.53
C THR A 25 -12.22 -5.23 3.93
N LEU A 26 -10.96 -4.80 4.03
CA LEU A 26 -10.35 -4.48 5.33
C LEU A 26 -11.08 -3.32 6.02
N LEU A 27 -11.44 -2.26 5.27
CA LEU A 27 -12.20 -1.13 5.81
C LEU A 27 -13.57 -1.57 6.36
N ALA A 28 -14.30 -2.39 5.61
CA ALA A 28 -15.59 -2.94 6.04
C ALA A 28 -15.45 -3.79 7.31
N GLY A 29 -14.36 -4.55 7.43
CA GLY A 29 -14.05 -5.29 8.65
C GLY A 29 -13.80 -4.39 9.86
N VAL A 30 -13.08 -3.28 9.67
CA VAL A 30 -12.85 -2.26 10.72
C VAL A 30 -14.18 -1.61 11.13
N ASP A 31 -15.02 -1.22 10.17
CA ASP A 31 -16.35 -0.66 10.43
C ASP A 31 -17.23 -1.62 11.25
N ALA A 32 -17.26 -2.90 10.85
CA ALA A 32 -18.01 -3.92 11.59
C ALA A 32 -17.46 -4.15 13.01
N TYR A 33 -16.13 -4.11 13.16
CA TYR A 33 -15.48 -4.27 14.47
C TYR A 33 -15.85 -3.13 15.44
N TYR A 34 -15.87 -1.89 14.95
CA TYR A 34 -16.24 -0.69 15.73
C TYR A 34 -17.73 -0.54 16.02
N ALA A 35 -18.60 -1.18 15.22
CA ALA A 35 -20.01 -1.23 15.53
C ALA A 35 -20.33 -2.03 16.82
N SER A 36 -19.37 -2.80 17.36
CA SER A 36 -19.54 -3.59 18.58
C SER A 36 -19.02 -2.85 19.84
N PRO A 37 -19.85 -2.65 20.88
CA PRO A 37 -19.48 -1.90 22.09
C PRO A 37 -18.43 -2.58 22.99
N SER A 38 -18.04 -3.82 22.70
CA SER A 38 -17.06 -4.60 23.48
C SER A 38 -15.58 -4.29 23.18
N HIS A 39 -15.29 -3.37 22.24
CA HIS A 39 -13.95 -3.21 21.67
C HIS A 39 -13.28 -1.85 21.92
N VAL A 40 -13.69 -1.18 22.99
CA VAL A 40 -13.12 0.11 23.42
C VAL A 40 -12.15 -0.13 24.58
N SER A 41 -10.91 0.35 24.49
CA SER A 41 -9.94 0.35 25.59
C SER A 41 -10.33 1.32 26.70
N GLY A 42 -9.68 1.19 27.85
CA GLY A 42 -9.98 2.00 29.04
C GLY A 42 -9.76 3.52 28.87
N ASP A 43 -9.08 3.96 27.81
CA ASP A 43 -8.90 5.36 27.42
C ASP A 43 -9.89 5.83 26.34
N GLY A 44 -10.89 5.00 25.99
CA GLY A 44 -11.93 5.35 25.02
C GLY A 44 -11.53 5.11 23.55
N ARG A 45 -10.30 4.66 23.28
CA ARG A 45 -9.86 4.31 21.92
C ARG A 45 -10.30 2.90 21.55
N PRO A 46 -10.60 2.58 20.30
CA PRO A 46 -10.85 1.20 19.93
C PRO A 46 -9.57 0.35 19.97
N LEU A 47 -9.64 -0.84 20.56
CA LEU A 47 -8.55 -1.82 20.48
C LEU A 47 -8.41 -2.35 19.04
N GLY A 48 -7.20 -2.47 18.50
CA GLY A 48 -7.03 -3.24 17.25
C GLY A 48 -7.63 -2.60 15.98
N ALA A 49 -7.63 -1.26 15.89
CA ALA A 49 -8.06 -0.42 14.76
C ALA A 49 -7.54 -0.76 13.34
N ALA A 50 -6.71 -1.79 13.20
CA ALA A 50 -6.01 -2.15 11.97
C ALA A 50 -5.18 -1.01 11.33
N ASN A 51 -4.87 0.08 12.06
CA ASN A 51 -4.11 1.23 11.56
C ASN A 51 -2.82 0.80 10.86
N PHE A 52 -2.12 -0.19 11.42
CA PHE A 52 -0.93 -0.79 10.80
C PHE A 52 -1.26 -1.44 9.45
N LEU A 53 -2.20 -2.39 9.41
CA LEU A 53 -2.54 -3.15 8.22
C LEU A 53 -3.11 -2.25 7.12
N PHE A 54 -3.97 -1.31 7.49
CA PHE A 54 -4.67 -0.46 6.56
C PHE A 54 -3.72 0.51 5.87
N ALA A 55 -2.88 1.17 6.64
CA ALA A 55 -1.93 2.13 6.10
C ALA A 55 -0.75 1.44 5.40
N ALA A 56 -0.32 0.25 5.83
CA ALA A 56 0.62 -0.58 5.08
C ALA A 56 0.02 -1.04 3.74
N GLY A 57 -1.26 -1.41 3.72
CA GLY A 57 -1.98 -1.76 2.50
C GLY A 57 -2.07 -0.59 1.51
N CYS A 58 -2.42 0.62 1.99
CA CYS A 58 -2.44 1.82 1.15
C CYS A 58 -1.03 2.17 0.62
N CYS A 59 0.01 2.07 1.46
CA CYS A 59 1.39 2.28 1.03
C CYS A 59 1.81 1.26 -0.05
N SER A 60 1.40 0.00 0.10
CA SER A 60 1.66 -1.06 -0.89
C SER A 60 0.92 -0.81 -2.20
N ALA A 61 -0.31 -0.28 -2.14
CA ALA A 61 -1.06 0.11 -3.32
C ALA A 61 -0.37 1.28 -4.06
N ILE A 62 0.13 2.29 -3.35
CA ILE A 62 0.93 3.37 -3.94
C ILE A 62 2.17 2.81 -4.63
N ASP A 63 2.93 1.94 -3.95
CA ASP A 63 4.13 1.31 -4.54
C ASP A 63 3.79 0.54 -5.83
N TYR A 64 2.69 -0.20 -5.82
CA TYR A 64 2.25 -0.96 -6.98
C TYR A 64 1.81 -0.05 -8.14
N PHE A 65 0.94 0.93 -7.90
CA PHE A 65 0.48 1.87 -8.91
C PHE A 65 1.61 2.72 -9.49
N ALA A 66 2.53 3.16 -8.63
CA ALA A 66 3.73 3.88 -9.02
C ALA A 66 4.63 3.05 -9.93
N PHE A 67 4.84 1.79 -9.58
CA PHE A 67 5.61 0.88 -10.42
C PHE A 67 4.94 0.66 -11.78
N LEU A 68 3.63 0.44 -11.81
CA LEU A 68 2.88 0.33 -13.07
C LEU A 68 3.01 1.58 -13.95
N PHE A 69 2.90 2.76 -13.35
CA PHE A 69 2.91 4.04 -14.05
C PHE A 69 4.25 4.34 -14.71
N SER A 70 5.32 4.43 -13.91
CA SER A 70 6.60 4.92 -14.41
C SER A 70 7.59 3.81 -14.74
N GLY A 71 7.58 2.69 -14.00
CA GLY A 71 8.53 1.59 -14.17
C GLY A 71 10.01 2.00 -14.18
N GLY A 72 10.93 1.03 -14.23
CA GLY A 72 12.34 1.24 -14.63
C GLY A 72 13.25 2.11 -13.74
N ASN A 73 12.71 2.98 -12.90
CA ASN A 73 13.42 3.86 -11.98
C ASN A 73 13.37 3.32 -10.55
N SER A 74 14.02 4.04 -9.63
CA SER A 74 13.90 3.75 -8.20
C SER A 74 12.44 3.87 -7.73
N HIS A 75 12.08 3.10 -6.69
CA HIS A 75 10.74 3.14 -6.11
C HIS A 75 10.30 4.55 -5.73
N GLU A 76 11.24 5.36 -5.24
CA GLU A 76 10.97 6.74 -4.82
C GLU A 76 10.62 7.65 -6.00
N VAL A 77 11.38 7.55 -7.11
CA VAL A 77 11.10 8.32 -8.33
C VAL A 77 9.73 7.95 -8.89
N ASN A 78 9.42 6.65 -8.94
CA ASN A 78 8.12 6.17 -9.40
C ASN A 78 6.98 6.69 -8.49
N ALA A 79 7.17 6.62 -7.16
CA ALA A 79 6.19 7.08 -6.20
C ALA A 79 5.91 8.57 -6.34
N LYS A 80 6.96 9.40 -6.46
CA LYS A 80 6.80 10.84 -6.70
C LYS A 80 6.02 11.12 -7.98
N ALA A 81 6.37 10.46 -9.08
CA ALA A 81 5.72 10.66 -10.37
C ALA A 81 4.22 10.29 -10.32
N PHE A 82 3.87 9.18 -9.67
CA PHE A 82 2.48 8.78 -9.47
C PHE A 82 1.72 9.74 -8.57
N ILE A 83 2.33 10.15 -7.45
CA ILE A 83 1.73 11.11 -6.51
C ILE A 83 1.40 12.42 -7.23
N ASP A 84 2.36 12.97 -7.98
CA ASP A 84 2.18 14.23 -8.68
C ASP A 84 1.11 14.13 -9.77
N ARG A 85 1.09 13.03 -10.53
CA ARG A 85 0.17 12.88 -11.67
C ARG A 85 -1.25 12.55 -11.25
N PHE A 86 -1.44 11.71 -10.23
CA PHE A 86 -2.75 11.10 -9.94
C PHE A 86 -3.30 11.40 -8.54
N LEU A 87 -2.47 11.52 -7.49
CA LEU A 87 -2.96 11.81 -6.13
C LEU A 87 -3.08 13.31 -5.86
N ALA A 88 -2.13 14.13 -6.30
CA ALA A 88 -2.17 15.58 -6.11
C ALA A 88 -3.44 16.23 -6.72
N PRO A 89 -3.98 15.78 -7.88
CA PRO A 89 -5.27 16.26 -8.36
C PRO A 89 -6.46 15.92 -7.46
N VAL A 90 -6.37 14.90 -6.60
CA VAL A 90 -7.42 14.53 -5.63
C VAL A 90 -7.34 15.39 -4.38
N ASP A 91 -6.12 15.61 -3.87
CA ASP A 91 -5.84 16.54 -2.77
C ASP A 91 -4.47 17.19 -2.97
N GLN A 92 -4.46 18.52 -3.13
CA GLN A 92 -3.24 19.26 -3.47
C GLN A 92 -2.13 19.09 -2.42
N ARG A 93 -2.45 18.78 -1.16
CA ARG A 93 -1.46 18.57 -0.10
C ARG A 93 -0.52 17.40 -0.39
N TYR A 94 -0.94 16.43 -1.21
CA TYR A 94 -0.03 15.37 -1.67
C TYR A 94 1.15 15.92 -2.48
N SER A 95 1.00 17.04 -3.19
CA SER A 95 2.11 17.69 -3.91
C SER A 95 3.18 18.26 -2.98
N GLU A 96 2.78 18.64 -1.77
CA GLU A 96 3.64 19.28 -0.78
C GLU A 96 4.39 18.24 0.07
N VAL A 97 3.67 17.22 0.55
CA VAL A 97 4.20 16.28 1.54
C VAL A 97 4.08 14.80 1.15
N GLY A 98 3.46 14.47 0.01
CA GLY A 98 3.15 13.09 -0.38
C GLY A 98 4.37 12.17 -0.44
N LEU A 99 5.50 12.67 -0.96
CA LEU A 99 6.74 11.87 -1.01
C LEU A 99 7.28 11.55 0.38
N LEU A 100 7.20 12.51 1.31
CA LEU A 100 7.66 12.33 2.68
C LEU A 100 6.80 11.28 3.41
N ILE A 101 5.49 11.28 3.16
CA ILE A 101 4.57 10.27 3.68
C ILE A 101 4.95 8.89 3.18
N TRP A 102 5.11 8.75 1.86
CA TRP A 102 5.51 7.49 1.27
C TRP A 102 6.84 6.98 1.85
N ARG A 103 7.85 7.86 2.01
CA ARG A 103 9.12 7.51 2.64
C ARG A 103 8.94 7.00 4.07
N CYS A 104 8.20 7.74 4.92
CA CYS A 104 7.98 7.38 6.32
C CYS A 104 7.28 6.03 6.48
N PHE A 105 6.27 5.79 5.64
CA PHE A 105 5.45 4.60 5.70
C PHE A 105 6.28 3.44 5.15
N ARG A 106 6.77 3.53 3.91
CA ARG A 106 7.56 2.46 3.30
C ARG A 106 8.80 2.09 4.12
N HIS A 107 9.57 3.06 4.63
CA HIS A 107 10.70 2.75 5.51
C HIS A 107 10.26 2.10 6.80
N GLY A 108 9.11 2.48 7.34
CA GLY A 108 8.51 1.80 8.47
C GLY A 108 8.27 0.33 8.19
N THR A 109 7.43 0.03 7.19
CA THR A 109 7.06 -1.36 6.83
C THR A 109 8.29 -2.24 6.59
N VAL A 110 9.31 -1.70 5.92
CA VAL A 110 10.52 -2.45 5.56
C VAL A 110 11.50 -2.61 6.72
N HIS A 111 11.61 -1.63 7.62
CA HIS A 111 12.69 -1.58 8.62
C HIS A 111 12.22 -1.70 10.07
N ARG A 112 11.16 -2.48 10.33
CA ARG A 112 10.72 -2.91 11.68
C ARG A 112 10.28 -1.77 12.61
N SER A 113 9.66 -0.72 12.06
CA SER A 113 9.12 0.41 12.82
C SER A 113 7.86 0.90 12.13
N TRP A 114 6.85 1.45 12.82
CA TRP A 114 5.69 1.98 12.09
C TRP A 114 4.94 3.06 12.86
N PRO A 115 4.70 4.24 12.24
CA PRO A 115 5.52 4.92 11.22
C PRO A 115 6.75 5.63 11.84
N LYS A 116 7.77 5.97 11.02
CA LYS A 116 9.01 6.61 11.52
C LYS A 116 8.85 8.12 11.69
N ARG A 117 9.40 8.66 12.79
CA ARG A 117 9.60 10.11 12.97
C ARG A 117 10.55 10.66 11.91
N ILE A 118 10.33 11.92 11.53
CA ILE A 118 11.15 12.63 10.55
C ILE A 118 12.06 13.58 11.32
N VAL A 119 13.35 13.54 11.01
CA VAL A 119 14.37 14.44 11.57
C VAL A 119 15.17 14.98 10.41
N LEU A 120 15.38 16.30 10.38
CA LEU A 120 16.31 16.90 9.42
C LEU A 120 17.74 16.71 9.92
N GLU A 121 18.67 16.45 9.01
CA GLU A 121 20.08 16.30 9.39
C GLU A 121 20.59 17.58 10.06
N GLY A 122 21.19 17.43 11.25
CA GLY A 122 21.66 18.57 12.06
C GLY A 122 20.55 19.27 12.87
N ASP A 123 19.29 18.85 12.76
CA ASP A 123 18.19 19.32 13.60
C ASP A 123 17.91 18.32 14.73
N THR A 124 17.55 18.85 15.90
CA THR A 124 17.12 18.08 17.07
C THR A 124 15.59 17.98 17.18
N SER A 125 14.87 18.82 16.43
CA SER A 125 13.42 18.74 16.29
C SER A 125 13.03 17.54 15.43
N ALA A 126 11.86 16.97 15.71
CA ALA A 126 11.43 15.75 15.05
C ALA A 126 9.92 15.74 14.87
N VAL A 127 9.48 15.62 13.61
CA VAL A 127 8.06 15.51 13.27
C VAL A 127 7.59 14.09 13.56
N VAL A 128 6.61 13.98 14.44
CA VAL A 128 5.97 12.71 14.79
C VAL A 128 4.96 12.35 13.71
N THR A 129 5.11 11.18 13.10
CA THR A 129 4.14 10.68 12.12
C THR A 129 3.18 9.69 12.77
N GLY A 130 1.92 9.70 12.32
CA GLY A 130 0.88 8.80 12.79
C GLY A 130 0.04 8.25 11.64
N ALA A 131 -0.57 7.09 11.87
CA ALA A 131 -1.54 6.49 10.98
C ALA A 131 -2.84 6.22 11.75
N GLY A 132 -3.94 6.78 11.26
CA GLY A 132 -5.30 6.59 11.79
C GLY A 132 -6.20 5.87 10.79
N THR A 133 -7.40 5.48 11.19
CA THR A 133 -8.41 4.86 10.30
C THR A 133 -9.84 5.31 10.63
N GLU A 134 -10.01 6.09 11.69
CA GLU A 134 -11.31 6.57 12.12
C GLU A 134 -11.79 7.71 11.23
N ALA A 135 -13.11 7.89 11.11
CA ALA A 135 -13.65 8.99 10.29
C ALA A 135 -13.27 10.39 10.82
N ALA A 136 -12.96 10.51 12.11
CA ALA A 136 -12.57 11.76 12.74
C ALA A 136 -11.04 12.02 12.72
N ASP A 137 -10.23 11.00 12.41
CA ASP A 137 -8.77 11.15 12.39
C ASP A 137 -8.35 12.18 11.32
N PRO A 138 -7.44 13.12 11.64
CA PRO A 138 -6.95 14.09 10.67
C PRO A 138 -6.30 13.40 9.46
N HIS A 139 -6.56 13.92 8.27
CA HIS A 139 -5.90 13.47 7.04
C HIS A 139 -4.99 14.57 6.51
N LEU A 140 -3.72 14.25 6.31
CA LEU A 140 -2.68 15.17 5.85
C LEU A 140 -2.62 16.45 6.68
N ALA A 141 -2.65 16.29 8.01
CA ALA A 141 -2.76 17.39 8.95
C ALA A 141 -2.08 17.05 10.28
N PRO A 142 -1.77 18.06 11.11
CA PRO A 142 -1.26 17.84 12.46
C PRO A 142 -2.21 16.99 13.31
N SER A 143 -1.64 16.20 14.23
CA SER A 143 -2.42 15.47 15.21
C SER A 143 -2.79 16.40 16.38
N PRO A 144 -4.07 16.53 16.75
CA PRO A 144 -4.49 17.36 17.87
C PRO A 144 -4.00 16.83 19.22
N ASP A 145 -3.70 15.53 19.29
CA ASP A 145 -3.27 14.84 20.52
C ASP A 145 -1.75 14.93 20.77
N VAL A 146 -1.00 15.56 19.85
CA VAL A 146 0.47 15.61 19.90
C VAL A 146 0.92 17.05 19.99
N ALA A 147 1.54 17.41 21.11
CA ALA A 147 2.01 18.78 21.38
C ALA A 147 3.25 19.19 20.54
N SER A 148 3.96 18.22 19.96
CA SER A 148 5.08 18.46 19.04
C SER A 148 4.61 18.56 17.60
N ASP A 149 5.48 19.05 16.70
CA ASP A 149 5.25 18.94 15.26
C ASP A 149 4.88 17.50 14.90
N SER A 150 3.74 17.37 14.22
CA SER A 150 3.17 16.07 13.93
C SER A 150 2.42 16.08 12.62
N PHE A 151 2.21 14.88 12.10
CA PHE A 151 1.48 14.67 10.88
C PHE A 151 0.76 13.32 10.93
N LEU A 152 -0.55 13.34 10.72
CA LEU A 152 -1.38 12.15 10.73
C LEU A 152 -1.93 11.86 9.33
N VAL A 153 -1.82 10.60 8.93
CA VAL A 153 -2.48 10.07 7.73
C VAL A 153 -3.65 9.24 8.17
N ASN A 154 -4.86 9.76 7.94
CA ASN A 154 -6.05 8.94 7.98
C ASN A 154 -6.01 7.98 6.80
N GLY A 155 -5.83 6.70 7.11
CA GLY A 155 -5.79 5.63 6.14
C GLY A 155 -7.11 5.50 5.38
N ARG A 156 -8.28 5.63 6.04
CA ARG A 156 -9.60 5.58 5.36
C ARG A 156 -9.65 6.60 4.25
N GLN A 157 -9.27 7.85 4.56
CA GLN A 157 -9.25 8.91 3.57
C GLN A 157 -8.22 8.63 2.47
N LEU A 158 -7.03 8.09 2.81
CA LEU A 158 -6.04 7.69 1.81
C LEU A 158 -6.58 6.61 0.85
N LEU A 159 -7.35 5.62 1.32
CA LEU A 159 -8.02 4.64 0.45
C LEU A 159 -9.03 5.32 -0.47
N LEU A 160 -9.84 6.25 0.05
CA LEU A 160 -10.80 7.00 -0.75
C LEU A 160 -10.09 7.83 -1.82
N ASP A 161 -8.97 8.44 -1.48
CA ASP A 161 -8.18 9.24 -2.41
C ASP A 161 -7.52 8.37 -3.48
N LEU A 162 -6.97 7.21 -3.11
CA LEU A 162 -6.45 6.22 -4.06
C LEU A 162 -7.52 5.69 -5.00
N THR A 163 -8.73 5.44 -4.46
CA THR A 163 -9.88 5.04 -5.25
C THR A 163 -10.25 6.12 -6.25
N ARG A 164 -10.32 7.38 -5.82
CA ARG A 164 -10.60 8.53 -6.70
C ARG A 164 -9.50 8.75 -7.75
N ALA A 165 -8.24 8.66 -7.37
CA ALA A 165 -7.11 8.76 -8.30
C ALA A 165 -7.18 7.67 -9.38
N PHE A 166 -7.58 6.45 -8.98
CA PHE A 166 -7.85 5.36 -9.91
C PHE A 166 -9.03 5.66 -10.84
N GLU A 167 -10.19 6.00 -10.28
CA GLU A 167 -11.44 6.20 -11.03
C GLU A 167 -11.41 7.41 -11.96
N CYS A 168 -10.75 8.50 -11.58
CA CYS A 168 -10.79 9.76 -12.31
C CYS A 168 -9.75 9.87 -13.44
N ASP A 169 -8.60 9.20 -13.33
CA ASP A 169 -7.50 9.42 -14.30
C ASP A 169 -6.65 8.16 -14.51
N PHE A 170 -6.19 7.49 -13.44
CA PHE A 170 -5.23 6.39 -13.62
C PHE A 170 -5.82 5.18 -14.37
N ARG A 171 -7.10 4.88 -14.20
CA ARG A 171 -7.82 3.87 -15.00
C ARG A 171 -7.75 4.18 -16.50
N ASP A 172 -8.07 5.41 -16.87
CA ASP A 172 -8.12 5.82 -18.27
C ASP A 172 -6.72 5.90 -18.86
N TRP A 173 -5.74 6.35 -18.08
CA TRP A 173 -4.33 6.27 -18.44
C TRP A 173 -3.92 4.82 -18.74
N ILE A 174 -4.27 3.84 -17.89
CA ILE A 174 -3.98 2.43 -18.16
C ILE A 174 -4.62 2.00 -19.49
N LEU A 175 -5.88 2.34 -19.73
CA LEU A 175 -6.63 1.85 -20.89
C LEU A 175 -6.18 2.50 -22.21
N THR A 176 -5.75 3.76 -22.18
CA THR A 176 -5.64 4.59 -23.40
C THR A 176 -4.26 5.19 -23.64
N GLU A 177 -3.46 5.41 -22.60
CA GLU A 177 -2.18 6.15 -22.70
C GLU A 177 -0.96 5.29 -22.36
N SER A 178 -1.13 4.25 -21.53
CA SER A 178 -0.01 3.44 -21.03
C SER A 178 0.73 2.72 -22.16
N ALA A 179 2.05 2.58 -22.03
CA ALA A 179 2.84 1.76 -22.93
C ALA A 179 2.53 0.25 -22.76
N GLU A 180 2.84 -0.57 -23.76
CA GLU A 180 2.55 -2.03 -23.74
C GLU A 180 3.24 -2.75 -22.57
N ASP A 181 4.39 -2.24 -22.12
CA ASP A 181 5.16 -2.77 -21.01
C ASP A 181 4.44 -2.66 -19.64
N VAL A 182 3.31 -1.94 -19.55
CA VAL A 182 2.47 -1.91 -18.35
C VAL A 182 1.96 -3.31 -17.99
N LEU A 183 1.70 -4.16 -18.98
CA LEU A 183 1.24 -5.54 -18.75
C LEU A 183 2.37 -6.43 -18.26
N GLU A 184 3.59 -6.20 -18.72
CA GLU A 184 4.79 -6.88 -18.19
C GLU A 184 5.01 -6.49 -16.73
N ARG A 185 4.88 -5.20 -16.40
CA ARG A 185 4.98 -4.72 -15.01
C ARG A 185 3.88 -5.22 -14.09
N ALA A 186 2.66 -5.37 -14.63
CA ALA A 186 1.53 -5.84 -13.86
C ALA A 186 1.59 -7.32 -13.50
N ASN A 187 2.26 -8.13 -14.32
CA ASN A 187 2.38 -9.55 -14.10
C ASN A 187 3.51 -9.87 -13.10
N PRO A 188 3.35 -10.92 -12.27
CA PRO A 188 4.39 -11.33 -11.35
C PRO A 188 5.68 -11.71 -12.08
N GLN A 189 6.80 -11.20 -11.56
CA GLN A 189 8.13 -11.53 -12.04
C GLN A 189 8.67 -12.77 -11.34
N ASP A 190 9.57 -13.48 -12.03
CA ASP A 190 10.22 -14.64 -11.47
C ASP A 190 11.15 -14.25 -10.31
N LEU A 191 10.98 -14.91 -9.16
CA LEU A 191 11.95 -14.86 -8.08
C LEU A 191 13.11 -15.83 -8.40
N LEU A 192 14.26 -15.28 -8.78
CA LEU A 192 15.44 -16.07 -9.12
C LEU A 192 16.19 -16.54 -7.85
N VAL A 193 16.11 -17.84 -7.55
CA VAL A 193 16.94 -18.48 -6.52
C VAL A 193 18.35 -18.71 -7.07
N ARG A 194 19.34 -18.03 -6.47
CA ARG A 194 20.73 -18.12 -6.91
C ARG A 194 21.30 -19.53 -6.70
N ALA A 195 22.20 -19.95 -7.58
CA ALA A 195 22.78 -21.29 -7.53
C ALA A 195 23.47 -21.62 -6.19
N GLY A 196 24.09 -20.62 -5.55
CA GLY A 196 24.76 -20.78 -4.26
C GLY A 196 23.86 -20.71 -3.03
N ASP A 197 22.56 -20.40 -3.17
CA ASP A 197 21.62 -20.35 -2.06
C ASP A 197 21.09 -21.76 -1.76
N THR A 198 21.90 -22.55 -1.06
CA THR A 198 21.60 -23.95 -0.76
C THR A 198 20.32 -24.12 0.05
N GLN A 199 20.04 -23.18 0.97
CA GLN A 199 18.84 -23.22 1.80
C GLN A 199 17.58 -22.95 1.00
N ALA A 200 17.53 -21.87 0.21
CA ALA A 200 16.36 -21.57 -0.61
C ALA A 200 16.09 -22.67 -1.64
N ARG A 201 17.14 -23.27 -2.21
CA ARG A 201 17.01 -24.42 -3.13
C ARG A 201 16.37 -25.62 -2.46
N LEU A 202 16.78 -25.97 -1.24
CA LEU A 202 16.16 -27.06 -0.48
C LEU A 202 14.68 -26.78 -0.19
N GLN A 203 14.33 -25.53 0.12
CA GLN A 203 12.94 -25.11 0.33
C GLN A 203 12.12 -25.24 -0.96
N VAL A 204 12.66 -24.84 -2.13
CA VAL A 204 12.01 -25.02 -3.43
C VAL A 204 11.75 -26.50 -3.73
N GLU A 205 12.74 -27.38 -3.53
CA GLU A 205 12.57 -28.82 -3.77
C GLU A 205 11.57 -29.45 -2.79
N THR A 206 11.51 -28.95 -1.55
CA THR A 206 10.50 -29.35 -0.58
C THR A 206 9.09 -29.00 -1.05
N VAL A 207 8.87 -27.77 -1.53
CA VAL A 207 7.57 -27.35 -2.09
C VAL A 207 7.21 -28.18 -3.33
N LYS A 208 8.17 -28.46 -4.22
CA LYS A 208 7.94 -29.34 -5.38
C LYS A 208 7.54 -30.75 -4.95
N ARG A 209 8.19 -31.30 -3.92
CA ARG A 209 7.84 -32.61 -3.36
C ARG A 209 6.41 -32.63 -2.83
N TRP A 210 6.02 -31.66 -2.00
CA TRP A 210 4.64 -31.54 -1.49
C TRP A 210 3.61 -31.54 -2.62
N ASN A 211 3.89 -30.81 -3.71
CA ASN A 211 3.00 -30.78 -4.87
C ASN A 211 2.90 -32.14 -5.59
N ARG A 212 4.00 -32.89 -5.70
CA ARG A 212 3.97 -34.25 -6.29
C ARG A 212 3.15 -35.20 -5.43
N GLU A 213 3.35 -35.18 -4.11
CA GLU A 213 2.62 -36.01 -3.15
C GLU A 213 1.12 -35.69 -3.18
N HIS A 214 0.75 -34.41 -3.16
CA HIS A 214 -0.65 -33.98 -3.23
C HIS A 214 -1.34 -34.40 -4.53
N ARG A 215 -0.63 -34.33 -5.67
CA ARG A 215 -1.16 -34.79 -6.96
C ARG A 215 -1.30 -36.30 -7.04
N ALA A 216 -0.45 -37.06 -6.35
CA ALA A 216 -0.55 -38.52 -6.30
C ALA A 216 -1.75 -39.01 -5.48
N ILE A 217 -2.28 -38.19 -4.57
CA ILE A 217 -3.41 -38.52 -3.68
C ILE A 217 -4.76 -38.07 -4.28
N ARG A 218 -4.76 -37.17 -5.27
CA ARG A 218 -5.98 -36.77 -5.99
C ARG A 218 -6.15 -37.65 -7.24
N PRO A 219 -7.18 -38.51 -7.32
CA PRO A 219 -7.46 -39.31 -8.51
C PRO A 219 -7.75 -38.46 -9.74
#